data_AF-A0A261CYC2-F1
#
_entry.id   AF-A0A261CYC2-F1
#
_cell.length_a   1.000
_cell.length_b   1.000
_cell.length_c   1.000
_cell.angle_alpha   90.00
_cell.angle_beta   90.00
_cell.angle_gamma   90.00
#
_symmetry.space_group_name_H-M   'P 1'
#
loop_
_entity.id
_entity.type
_entity.pdbx_description
1 polymer ?
#
loop_
_entity_poly.entity_id
_entity_poly.type
_entity_poly.pdbx_seq_one_letter_code
_entity_poly.pdbx_strand_id
1 'polypeptide(L)'
;MSDDTVAEATDTAPAKPFLTVVKGNPSDAEVAALVGVFASAGGSDGPVDTGPRNLWGTPSDRLRAATGLAPSVFPNLAFGY
;
A
#
# COMPACT_ATOMS: atom_id res chain seq x y z
N MET A 1 48.32 -0.37 8.21
CA MET A 1 47.27 0.13 9.11
C MET A 1 46.04 -0.70 8.85
N SER A 2 45.59 -1.38 9.88
CA SER A 2 44.50 -2.36 9.83
C SER A 2 43.18 -1.63 10.07
N ASP A 3 42.21 -1.83 9.17
CA ASP A 3 40.80 -1.56 9.44
C ASP A 3 40.06 -2.89 9.33
N ASP A 4 39.99 -3.59 10.46
CA ASP A 4 39.09 -4.73 10.65
C ASP A 4 37.76 -4.14 11.13
N THR A 5 36.91 -3.75 10.20
CA THR A 5 35.53 -3.35 10.52
C THR A 5 34.75 -4.62 10.79
N VAL A 6 34.67 -5.00 12.07
CA VAL A 6 33.75 -6.03 12.56
C VAL A 6 32.34 -5.53 12.30
N ALA A 7 31.69 -6.12 11.29
CA ALA A 7 30.27 -5.93 11.04
C ALA A 7 29.50 -6.52 12.24
N GLU A 8 28.84 -5.63 12.96
CA GLU A 8 27.97 -5.93 14.09
C GLU A 8 26.82 -6.83 13.61
N ALA A 9 26.87 -8.11 13.96
CA ALA A 9 25.81 -9.06 13.70
C ALA A 9 24.64 -8.73 14.64
N THR A 10 23.66 -7.99 14.13
CA THR A 10 22.38 -7.79 14.81
C THR A 10 21.68 -9.14 14.94
N ASP A 11 21.69 -9.71 16.14
CA ASP A 11 20.94 -10.90 16.54
C ASP A 11 19.44 -10.56 16.59
N THR A 12 18.84 -10.44 15.40
CA THR A 12 17.39 -10.45 15.22
C THR A 12 17.01 -11.88 14.91
N ALA A 13 16.23 -12.51 15.79
CA ALA A 13 15.68 -13.84 15.53
C ALA A 13 15.12 -13.87 14.09
N PRO A 14 15.49 -14.87 13.27
CA PRO A 14 15.17 -14.84 11.85
C PRO A 14 13.66 -14.77 11.68
N ALA A 15 13.20 -13.71 11.02
CA ALA A 15 11.80 -13.58 10.66
C ALA A 15 11.37 -14.82 9.89
N LYS A 16 10.14 -15.29 10.13
CA LYS A 16 9.59 -16.44 9.43
C LYS A 16 9.74 -16.22 7.91
N PRO A 17 10.24 -17.20 7.14
CA PRO A 17 10.45 -17.03 5.72
C PRO A 17 9.13 -16.68 5.02
N PHE A 18 9.18 -15.68 4.14
CA PHE A 18 8.04 -15.26 3.33
C PHE A 18 7.60 -16.35 2.34
N LEU A 19 8.56 -17.09 1.78
CA LEU A 19 8.34 -18.15 0.81
C LEU A 19 9.23 -19.37 1.12
N THR A 20 8.66 -20.57 1.01
CA THR A 20 9.36 -21.84 1.23
C THR A 20 9.18 -22.76 0.02
N VAL A 21 10.29 -23.25 -0.53
CA VAL A 21 10.26 -24.26 -1.60
C VAL A 21 10.09 -25.63 -0.97
N VAL A 22 8.92 -26.25 -1.15
CA VAL A 22 8.61 -27.58 -0.57
C VAL A 22 9.20 -28.72 -1.41
N LYS A 23 9.38 -28.52 -2.72
CA LYS A 23 9.88 -29.54 -3.64
C LYS A 23 10.60 -28.91 -4.83
N GLY A 24 11.63 -29.60 -5.33
CA GLY A 24 12.46 -29.18 -6.45
C GLY A 24 13.78 -28.56 -6.00
N ASN A 25 14.67 -28.28 -6.96
CA ASN A 25 15.93 -27.56 -6.73
C ASN A 25 16.02 -26.42 -7.75
N PRO A 26 15.27 -25.32 -7.55
CA PRO A 26 15.30 -24.19 -8.47
C PRO A 26 16.70 -23.58 -8.47
N SER A 27 17.10 -23.07 -9.62
CA SER A 27 18.30 -22.24 -9.76
C SER A 27 18.08 -20.85 -9.16
N ASP A 28 19.17 -20.16 -8.81
CA ASP A 28 19.12 -18.80 -8.25
C ASP A 28 18.38 -17.82 -9.17
N ALA A 29 18.48 -18.01 -10.49
CA ALA A 29 17.77 -17.21 -11.48
C ALA A 29 16.24 -17.38 -11.38
N GLU A 30 15.75 -18.60 -11.14
CA GLU A 30 14.33 -18.87 -10.98
C GLU A 30 13.80 -18.32 -9.66
N VAL A 31 14.59 -18.40 -8.58
CA VAL A 31 14.24 -17.79 -7.30
C VAL A 31 14.12 -16.28 -7.44
N ALA A 32 15.08 -15.63 -8.11
CA ALA A 32 15.03 -14.19 -8.36
C ALA A 32 13.80 -13.77 -9.18
N ALA A 33 13.42 -14.56 -10.20
CA ALA A 33 12.22 -14.32 -10.98
C ALA A 33 10.95 -14.38 -10.12
N LEU A 34 10.83 -15.40 -9.25
CA LEU A 34 9.68 -15.54 -8.33
C LEU A 34 9.59 -14.35 -7.36
N VAL A 35 10.72 -13.95 -6.76
CA VAL A 35 10.77 -12.80 -5.86
C VAL A 35 10.34 -11.52 -6.58
N GLY A 36 10.80 -11.30 -7.81
CA GLY A 36 10.40 -10.14 -8.62
C GLY A 36 8.89 -10.09 -8.88
N VAL A 37 8.29 -11.24 -9.21
CA VAL A 37 6.83 -11.33 -9.40
C VAL A 37 6.08 -10.99 -8.11
N PHE A 38 6.44 -11.59 -6.98
CA PHE A 38 5.76 -11.31 -5.70
C PHE A 38 5.96 -9.87 -5.22
N ALA A 39 7.15 -9.31 -5.41
CA ALA A 39 7.41 -7.91 -5.11
C ALA A 39 6.53 -6.96 -5.95
N SER A 40 6.30 -7.29 -7.23
CA SER A 40 5.41 -6.50 -8.09
C SER A 40 3.93 -6.66 -7.72
N ALA A 41 3.52 -7.85 -7.28
CA ALA A 41 2.14 -8.15 -6.89
C ALA A 41 1.76 -7.58 -5.52
N GLY A 42 2.74 -7.42 -4.61
CA GLY A 42 2.53 -6.89 -3.26
C GLY A 42 1.99 -5.46 -3.22
N GLY A 43 1.94 -4.75 -4.35
CA GLY A 43 1.52 -3.37 -4.43
C GLY A 43 2.56 -2.43 -3.84
N SER A 44 2.54 -1.18 -4.28
CA SER A 44 3.31 -0.12 -3.63
C SER A 44 2.53 0.41 -2.43
N ASP A 45 3.19 0.59 -1.28
CA ASP A 45 2.70 1.47 -0.19
C ASP A 45 2.71 2.96 -0.58
N GLY A 46 2.98 3.26 -1.87
CA GLY A 46 2.85 4.60 -2.42
C GLY A 46 1.40 5.09 -2.32
N PRO A 47 1.19 6.41 -2.16
CA PRO A 47 -0.14 6.98 -2.16
C PRO A 47 -0.86 6.57 -3.45
N VAL A 48 -1.89 5.74 -3.28
CA VAL A 48 -2.78 5.36 -4.37
C VAL A 48 -3.45 6.65 -4.84
N ASP A 49 -3.33 6.96 -6.13
CA ASP A 49 -4.16 8.01 -6.73
C ASP A 49 -5.62 7.57 -6.61
N THR A 50 -6.30 8.08 -5.59
CA THR A 50 -7.71 7.78 -5.32
C THR A 50 -8.64 8.49 -6.31
N GLY A 51 -8.09 9.26 -7.24
CA GLY A 51 -8.84 10.13 -8.14
C GLY A 51 -9.58 11.24 -7.38
N PRO A 52 -10.55 11.89 -8.05
CA PRO A 52 -11.41 12.88 -7.42
C PRO A 52 -12.13 12.32 -6.20
N ARG A 53 -12.32 13.15 -5.16
CA ARG A 53 -13.04 12.71 -3.95
C ARG A 53 -14.42 12.17 -4.31
N ASN A 54 -14.74 10.96 -3.83
CA ASN A 54 -16.08 10.42 -3.92
C ASN A 54 -16.98 11.16 -2.91
N LEU A 55 -17.93 11.94 -3.42
CA LEU A 55 -18.90 12.69 -2.62
C LEU A 55 -20.28 12.00 -2.56
N TRP A 56 -20.39 10.76 -3.06
CA TRP A 56 -21.61 9.97 -2.92
C TRP A 56 -21.64 9.25 -1.56
N GLY A 57 -22.63 9.59 -0.74
CA GLY A 57 -23.01 8.79 0.42
C GLY A 57 -22.05 8.89 1.60
N THR A 58 -21.52 10.08 1.88
CA THR A 58 -20.66 10.27 3.05
C THR A 58 -21.46 10.04 4.34
N PRO A 59 -20.88 9.48 5.41
CA PRO A 59 -21.59 9.28 6.67
C PRO A 59 -22.18 10.59 7.25
N SER A 60 -21.53 11.72 6.98
CA SER A 60 -21.98 13.07 7.30
C SER A 60 -23.28 13.48 6.61
N ASP A 61 -23.59 12.94 5.43
CA ASP A 61 -24.82 13.24 4.70
C ASP A 61 -26.06 12.75 5.46
N ARG A 62 -25.92 11.73 6.30
CA ARG A 62 -27.01 11.22 7.14
C ARG A 62 -27.43 12.19 8.26
N LEU A 63 -26.52 13.08 8.65
CA LEU A 63 -26.74 14.02 9.77
C LEU A 63 -27.27 15.38 9.29
N ARG A 64 -27.27 15.64 7.98
CA ARG A 64 -27.75 16.91 7.43
C ARG A 64 -29.28 16.85 7.32
N ALA A 65 -29.96 17.76 8.01
CA ALA A 65 -31.36 18.05 7.67
C ALA A 65 -31.41 18.45 6.19
N ALA A 66 -32.46 18.08 5.47
CA ALA A 66 -32.64 18.47 4.07
C ALA A 66 -32.95 19.98 3.95
N THR A 67 -32.04 20.83 4.41
CA THR A 67 -32.11 22.27 4.27
C THR A 67 -31.61 22.63 2.89
N GLY A 68 -32.56 22.94 2.00
CA GLY A 68 -32.29 23.35 0.62
C GLY A 68 -32.82 22.35 -0.40
N LEU A 69 -34.15 22.22 -0.49
CA LEU A 69 -34.83 21.55 -1.61
C LEU A 69 -34.89 22.44 -2.86
N ALA A 70 -34.18 23.58 -2.87
CA ALA A 70 -34.10 24.44 -4.03
C ALA A 70 -33.29 23.72 -5.12
N PRO A 71 -33.74 23.72 -6.39
CA PRO A 71 -33.11 22.98 -7.48
C PRO A 71 -31.68 23.45 -7.81
N SER A 72 -31.26 24.59 -7.27
CA SER A 72 -29.91 25.17 -7.43
C SER A 72 -28.93 24.82 -6.30
N VAL A 73 -29.31 23.99 -5.33
CA VAL A 73 -28.43 23.61 -4.21
C VAL A 73 -27.73 22.29 -4.51
N PHE A 74 -26.41 22.34 -4.62
CA PHE A 74 -25.56 21.17 -4.77
C PHE A 74 -24.74 20.97 -3.47
N PRO A 75 -25.17 20.09 -2.55
CA PRO A 75 -24.58 19.97 -1.20
C PRO A 75 -23.11 19.53 -1.18
N ASN A 76 -22.62 19.04 -2.32
CA ASN A 76 -21.29 18.49 -2.55
C ASN A 76 -20.42 19.34 -3.47
N LEU A 77 -20.87 20.53 -3.88
CA LEU A 77 -20.07 21.41 -4.73
C LEU A 77 -19.05 22.18 -3.86
N ALA A 78 -17.77 21.81 -3.95
CA ALA A 78 -16.67 22.55 -3.35
C ALA A 78 -15.70 22.97 -4.45
N PHE A 79 -15.45 24.28 -4.57
CA PHE A 79 -14.40 24.80 -5.44
C PHE A 79 -13.08 24.74 -4.66
N GLY A 80 -12.15 23.89 -5.10
CA GLY A 80 -10.82 23.82 -4.52
C GLY A 80 -10.03 25.10 -4.82
N TYR A 81 -9.57 25.77 -3.78
CA TYR A 81 -8.49 26.77 -3.81
C TYR A 81 -7.22 26.16 -3.23
#